data_AF-A0A3S0B6U3-F1
#
_entry.id   AF-A0A3S0B6U3-F1
#
_cell.length_a   1.000
_cell.length_b   1.000
_cell.length_c   1.000
_cell.angle_alpha   90.00
_cell.angle_beta   90.00
_cell.angle_gamma   90.00
#
_symmetry.space_group_name_H-M   'P 1'
#
loop_
_entity.id
_entity.type
_entity.pdbx_description
1 polymer ?
#
loop_
_entity_poly.entity_id
_entity_poly.type
_entity_poly.pdbx_seq_one_letter_code
_entity_poly.pdbx_strand_id
1 'polypeptide(L)'
;MNKEYTGRGFGIYRFVDSGGNECSLQQSSAIGDYVWLGSKEIGVQGFQPGNGWESITDDDIKTKFDVTDIIANNRMHLNRAQVAALIPILQNFVDTGEV
;
A
#
# COMPACT_ATOMS: atom_id res chain seq x y z
N MET A 1 -12.37 8.48 -3.14
CA MET A 1 -11.63 7.35 -3.73
C MET A 1 -12.54 6.70 -4.75
N ASN A 2 -12.04 6.34 -5.93
CA ASN A 2 -12.84 5.68 -6.96
C ASN A 2 -12.52 4.19 -6.98
N LYS A 3 -13.55 3.36 -7.22
CA LYS A 3 -13.41 1.91 -7.35
C LYS A 3 -13.00 1.56 -8.78
N GLU A 4 -11.97 0.75 -8.89
CA GLU A 4 -11.48 0.14 -10.13
C GLU A 4 -11.48 -1.38 -9.97
N TYR A 5 -11.06 -2.09 -11.02
CA TYR A 5 -10.89 -3.53 -10.99
C TYR A 5 -9.49 -3.93 -11.45
N THR A 6 -8.91 -4.91 -10.77
CA THR A 6 -7.72 -5.60 -11.27
C THR A 6 -8.03 -6.35 -12.58
N GLY A 7 -7.00 -6.75 -13.33
CA GLY A 7 -7.18 -7.56 -14.55
C GLY A 7 -7.85 -8.93 -14.32
N ARG A 8 -8.06 -9.33 -13.06
CA ARG A 8 -8.76 -10.56 -12.66
C ARG A 8 -10.16 -10.30 -12.08
N GLY A 9 -10.65 -9.06 -12.15
CA GLY A 9 -12.01 -8.70 -11.71
C GLY A 9 -12.18 -8.38 -10.23
N PHE A 10 -11.09 -8.30 -9.45
CA PHE A 10 -11.16 -7.93 -8.02
C PHE A 10 -11.21 -6.41 -7.83
N GLY A 11 -12.07 -5.95 -6.92
CA GLY A 11 -12.21 -4.54 -6.57
C GLY A 11 -10.91 -3.95 -6.00
N ILE A 12 -10.58 -2.74 -6.43
CA ILE A 12 -9.43 -1.99 -5.91
C ILE A 12 -9.77 -0.50 -5.79
N TYR A 13 -9.39 0.10 -4.66
CA TYR A 13 -9.35 1.54 -4.46
C TYR A 13 -7.89 1.98 -4.36
N ARG A 14 -7.56 3.06 -5.06
CA ARG A 14 -6.25 3.72 -4.98
C ARG A 14 -6.41 5.09 -4.34
N PHE A 15 -5.46 5.47 -3.51
CA PHE A 15 -5.43 6.76 -2.85
C PHE A 15 -4.01 7.14 -2.44
N VAL A 16 -3.85 8.37 -1.98
CA VAL A 16 -2.59 8.90 -1.48
C VAL A 16 -2.73 9.18 0.00
N ASP A 17 -1.75 8.76 0.80
CA ASP A 17 -1.71 9.00 2.24
C ASP A 17 -1.32 10.45 2.56
N SER A 18 -1.33 10.86 3.84
CA SER A 18 -0.95 12.24 4.21
C SER A 18 0.53 12.56 3.97
N GLY A 19 1.37 11.55 3.75
CA GLY A 19 2.79 11.71 3.39
C GLY A 19 3.03 11.79 1.89
N GLY A 20 2.00 11.69 1.04
CA GLY A 20 2.15 11.68 -0.41
C GLY A 20 2.42 10.29 -1.01
N ASN A 21 2.36 9.22 -0.21
CA ASN A 21 2.62 7.87 -0.68
C ASN A 21 1.39 7.25 -1.34
N GLU A 22 1.58 6.58 -2.48
CA GLU A 22 0.53 5.77 -3.10
C GLU A 22 0.15 4.60 -2.21
N CYS A 23 -1.15 4.40 -2.01
CA CYS A 23 -1.74 3.34 -1.21
C CYS A 23 -2.90 2.67 -1.94
N SER A 24 -3.26 1.47 -1.51
CA SER A 24 -4.42 0.75 -2.03
C SER A 24 -5.17 -0.05 -0.98
N LEU A 25 -6.47 -0.21 -1.24
CA LEU A 25 -7.33 -1.23 -0.64
C LEU A 25 -7.77 -2.15 -1.78
N GLN A 26 -7.37 -3.41 -1.76
CA GLN A 26 -7.63 -4.37 -2.85
C GLN A 26 -8.20 -5.66 -2.30
N GLN A 27 -9.26 -6.17 -2.93
CA GLN A 27 -9.74 -7.53 -2.64
C GLN A 27 -8.70 -8.57 -3.05
N SER A 28 -8.45 -9.52 -2.16
CA SER A 28 -7.50 -10.61 -2.37
C SER A 28 -8.13 -11.70 -3.23
N SER A 29 -7.30 -12.39 -4.01
CA SER A 29 -7.71 -13.60 -4.74
C SER A 29 -7.57 -14.88 -3.91
N ALA A 30 -7.34 -14.78 -2.59
CA ALA A 30 -7.22 -15.92 -1.70
C ALA A 30 -8.57 -16.65 -1.54
N ILE A 31 -8.54 -17.90 -1.06
CA ILE A 31 -9.76 -18.63 -0.72
C ILE A 31 -10.32 -18.03 0.58
N GLY A 32 -11.52 -17.45 0.51
CA GLY A 32 -12.16 -16.70 1.58
C GLY A 32 -12.07 -15.18 1.37
N ASP A 33 -12.77 -14.42 2.19
CA ASP A 33 -12.84 -12.97 2.06
C ASP A 33 -11.64 -12.32 2.74
N TYR A 34 -10.69 -11.82 1.93
CA TYR A 34 -9.51 -11.11 2.42
C TYR A 34 -9.29 -9.83 1.62
N VAL A 35 -8.71 -8.81 2.27
CA VAL A 35 -8.30 -7.56 1.65
C VAL A 35 -6.84 -7.26 1.95
N TRP A 36 -6.15 -6.69 0.98
CA TRP A 36 -4.87 -6.03 1.15
C TRP A 36 -5.11 -4.54 1.38
N LEU A 37 -4.59 -4.00 2.46
CA LEU A 37 -4.68 -2.58 2.78
C LEU A 37 -3.31 -2.09 3.23
N GLY A 38 -2.72 -1.18 2.46
CA GLY A 38 -1.38 -0.69 2.74
C GLY A 38 -0.87 0.30 1.70
N SER A 39 0.35 0.77 1.90
CA SER A 39 1.05 1.51 0.85
C SER A 39 1.34 0.57 -0.33
N LYS A 40 1.55 1.14 -1.52
CA LYS A 40 1.91 0.37 -2.71
C LYS A 40 3.38 -0.03 -2.69
N GLU A 41 4.24 0.90 -2.30
CA GLU A 41 5.69 0.74 -2.25
C GLU A 41 6.20 0.91 -0.82
N ILE A 42 7.40 0.40 -0.54
CA ILE A 42 8.04 0.48 0.77
C ILE A 42 8.55 1.92 1.05
N GLY A 43 8.97 2.62 -0.01
CA GLY A 43 9.47 4.00 0.10
C GLY A 43 10.76 4.12 0.91
N VAL A 44 11.72 3.19 0.74
CA VAL A 44 12.99 3.24 1.46
C VAL A 44 13.78 4.47 1.04
N GLN A 45 14.27 5.24 2.02
CA GLN A 45 15.12 6.39 1.78
C GLN A 45 16.45 6.26 2.55
N GLY A 46 17.52 6.69 1.90
CA GLY A 46 18.85 6.83 2.47
C GLY A 46 19.16 8.30 2.71
N PHE A 47 19.81 8.61 3.81
CA PHE A 47 20.33 9.96 4.03
C PHE A 47 21.79 10.05 3.57
N GLN A 48 22.07 10.96 2.65
CA GLN A 48 23.40 11.29 2.17
C GLN A 48 23.80 12.69 2.66
N PRO A 49 24.86 12.84 3.47
CA PRO A 49 25.35 14.16 3.88
C PRO A 49 25.65 15.05 2.67
N GLY A 50 25.03 16.23 2.61
CA GLY A 50 25.15 17.18 1.50
C GLY A 50 24.01 17.12 0.48
N ASN A 51 23.38 15.96 0.30
CA ASN A 51 22.31 15.76 -0.68
C ASN A 51 20.93 15.51 -0.04
N GLY A 52 20.87 15.14 1.25
CA GLY A 52 19.63 14.92 1.97
C GLY A 52 19.09 13.50 1.83
N TRP A 53 17.76 13.36 1.85
CA TRP A 53 17.08 12.08 1.72
C TRP A 53 16.90 11.73 0.24
N GLU A 54 17.43 10.59 -0.17
CA GLU A 54 17.32 10.06 -1.52
C GLU A 54 16.60 8.71 -1.48
N SER A 55 15.82 8.40 -2.51
CA SER A 55 15.15 7.11 -2.63
C SER A 55 16.18 6.00 -2.86
N ILE A 56 16.06 4.92 -2.08
CA ILE A 56 16.83 3.70 -2.26
C ILE A 56 15.96 2.74 -3.07
N THR A 57 16.54 2.17 -4.14
CA THR A 57 15.86 1.19 -4.98
C THR A 57 15.92 -0.21 -4.37
N ASP A 58 15.05 -1.11 -4.81
CA ASP A 58 15.11 -2.52 -4.39
C ASP A 58 16.46 -3.16 -4.73
N ASP A 59 17.08 -2.79 -5.85
CA ASP A 59 18.38 -3.31 -6.29
C ASP A 59 19.51 -2.87 -5.34
N ASP A 60 19.46 -1.64 -4.84
CA ASP A 60 20.41 -1.13 -3.84
C ASP A 60 20.35 -1.96 -2.54
N ILE A 61 19.15 -2.34 -2.11
CA ILE A 61 18.94 -3.12 -0.88
C ILE A 61 19.39 -4.57 -1.09
N LYS A 62 19.02 -5.20 -2.22
CA LYS A 62 19.44 -6.58 -2.55
C LYS A 62 20.94 -6.71 -2.58
N THR A 63 21.61 -5.76 -3.25
CA THR A 63 23.07 -5.70 -3.36
C THR A 63 23.73 -5.55 -1.99
N LYS A 64 23.19 -4.69 -1.11
CA LYS A 64 23.77 -4.41 0.20
C LYS A 64 23.66 -5.58 1.17
N PHE A 65 22.55 -6.31 1.15
CA PHE A 65 22.28 -7.39 2.09
C PHE A 65 22.56 -8.79 1.53
N ASP A 66 23.00 -8.90 0.27
CA ASP A 66 23.22 -10.17 -0.44
C ASP A 66 21.99 -11.09 -0.35
N VAL A 67 20.82 -10.51 -0.61
CA VAL A 67 19.53 -11.22 -0.60
C VAL A 67 18.91 -11.20 -1.99
N THR A 68 18.21 -12.28 -2.32
CA THR A 68 17.53 -12.43 -3.61
C THR A 68 16.19 -11.70 -3.67
N ASP A 69 15.54 -11.50 -2.51
CA ASP A 69 14.24 -10.86 -2.42
C ASP A 69 14.06 -10.12 -1.09
N ILE A 70 13.16 -9.12 -1.06
CA ILE A 70 12.95 -8.25 0.09
C ILE A 70 11.45 -8.17 0.39
N ILE A 71 11.10 -8.37 1.66
CA ILE A 71 9.77 -8.06 2.18
C ILE A 71 9.94 -6.94 3.21
N ALA A 72 9.34 -5.78 2.95
CA ALA A 72 9.25 -4.73 3.97
C ALA A 72 7.80 -4.28 4.15
N ASN A 73 7.41 -4.14 5.41
CA ASN A 73 6.06 -3.74 5.79
C ASN A 73 5.90 -2.23 5.67
N ASN A 74 4.88 -1.81 4.94
CA ASN A 74 4.66 -0.42 4.53
C ASN A 74 3.39 0.16 5.18
N ARG A 75 3.61 0.82 6.32
CA ARG A 75 2.53 1.47 7.07
C ARG A 75 2.02 2.69 6.32
N MET A 76 0.70 2.86 6.25
CA MET A 76 0.08 4.07 5.71
C MET A 76 0.03 5.17 6.77
N HIS A 77 0.24 6.42 6.36
CA HIS A 77 0.03 7.57 7.22
C HIS A 77 -1.32 8.21 6.90
N LEU A 78 -2.36 7.90 7.69
CA LEU A 78 -3.73 8.34 7.41
C LEU A 78 -4.19 9.41 8.39
N ASN A 79 -4.79 10.48 7.87
CA ASN A 79 -5.50 11.47 8.67
C ASN A 79 -6.96 11.04 8.94
N ARG A 80 -7.64 11.74 9.83
CA ARG A 80 -9.02 11.42 10.24
C ARG A 80 -10.03 11.39 9.08
N ALA A 81 -9.89 12.29 8.10
CA ALA A 81 -10.79 12.33 6.95
C ALA A 81 -10.55 11.14 6.00
N GLN A 82 -9.29 10.74 5.80
CA GLN A 82 -8.94 9.54 5.04
C GLN A 82 -9.45 8.27 5.74
N VAL A 83 -9.33 8.19 7.06
CA VAL A 83 -9.92 7.09 7.83
C VAL A 83 -11.44 7.07 7.68
N ALA A 84 -12.11 8.22 7.80
CA ALA A 84 -13.57 8.31 7.62
C ALA A 84 -14.01 7.87 6.21
N ALA A 85 -13.21 8.13 5.18
CA ALA A 85 -13.48 7.68 3.81
C ALA A 85 -13.26 6.16 3.61
N LEU A 86 -12.35 5.55 4.38
CA LEU A 86 -12.09 4.10 4.35
C LEU A 86 -13.14 3.30 5.10
N ILE A 87 -13.67 3.83 6.22
CA ILE A 87 -14.65 3.14 7.07
C ILE A 87 -15.82 2.54 6.28
N PRO A 88 -16.57 3.28 5.43
CA PRO A 88 -17.72 2.70 4.73
C PRO A 88 -17.33 1.58 3.75
N ILE A 89 -16.13 1.65 3.15
CA ILE A 89 -15.64 0.62 2.24
C ILE A 89 -15.26 -0.64 3.02
N LEU A 90 -14.55 -0.47 4.14
CA LEU A 90 -14.18 -1.58 5.02
C LEU A 90 -15.41 -2.19 5.71
N GLN A 91 -16.43 -1.39 6.02
CA GLN A 91 -17.69 -1.89 6.54
C GLN A 91 -18.44 -2.71 5.48
N ASN A 92 -18.50 -2.25 4.22
CA ASN A 92 -19.08 -3.05 3.14
C ASN A 92 -18.38 -4.40 2.99
N PHE A 93 -17.06 -4.43 3.14
CA PHE A 93 -16.29 -5.67 3.11
C PHE A 93 -16.65 -6.61 4.27
N VAL A 94 -16.80 -6.08 5.49
CA VAL A 94 -17.29 -6.86 6.64
C VAL A 94 -18.67 -7.45 6.36
N ASP A 95 -19.54 -6.68 5.70
CA ASP A 95 -20.93 -7.06 5.48
C ASP A 95 -21.11 -8.03 4.29
N THR A 96 -20.23 -7.97 3.28
CA THR A 96 -20.46 -8.62 1.97
C THR A 96 -19.29 -9.42 1.41
N GLY A 97 -18.07 -9.24 1.93
CA GLY A 97 -16.84 -9.77 1.34
C GLY A 97 -16.31 -8.97 0.14
N GLU A 98 -17.01 -7.91 -0.29
CA GLU A 98 -16.59 -7.05 -1.39
C GLU A 98 -16.13 -5.67 -0.90
N VAL A 99 -15.08 -5.12 -1.53
CA VAL A 99 -14.72 -3.69 -1.43
C VAL A 99 -15.18 -2.99 -2.68
#